data_AF-A0A0S8G0S9-F1
#
_entry.id   AF-A0A0S8G0S9-F1
#
_cell.length_a   1.000
_cell.length_b   1.000
_cell.length_c   1.000
_cell.angle_alpha   90.00
_cell.angle_beta   90.00
_cell.angle_gamma   90.00
#
_symmetry.space_group_name_H-M   'P 1'
#
loop_
_entity.id
_entity.type
_entity.pdbx_description
1 polymer ?
#
loop_
_entity_poly.entity_id
_entity_poly.type
_entity_poly.pdbx_seq_one_letter_code
_entity_poly.pdbx_strand_id
1 'polypeptide(L)'
;MSELQALIDASKVESFTDPSKASDTEMLGILVARHCEWTGIEILKVAVEALQDANFHTMACAIEEGIESIENNPQDDASVETRQLLQSALDSLK
;
A
#
# COMPACT_ATOMS: atom_id res chain seq x y z
N MET A 1 20.69 13.77 2.55
CA MET A 1 19.37 13.55 1.93
C MET A 1 19.47 12.27 1.12
N SER A 2 18.55 11.32 1.30
CA SER A 2 18.57 10.07 0.52
C SER A 2 18.11 10.32 -0.92
N GLU A 3 18.52 9.47 -1.85
CA GLU A 3 18.08 9.55 -3.26
C GLU A 3 16.56 9.44 -3.37
N LEU A 4 15.94 8.58 -2.54
CA LEU A 4 14.48 8.45 -2.45
C LEU A 4 13.82 9.75 -2.01
N GLN A 5 14.37 10.45 -1.01
CA GLN A 5 13.79 11.72 -0.55
C GLN A 5 13.83 12.78 -1.66
N ALA A 6 14.95 12.85 -2.39
CA ALA A 6 15.07 13.79 -3.51
C ALA A 6 14.03 13.51 -4.62
N LEU A 7 13.75 12.22 -4.89
CA LEU A 7 12.70 11.82 -5.84
C LEU A 7 11.31 12.21 -5.36
N ILE A 8 11.00 11.99 -4.08
CA ILE A 8 9.72 12.38 -3.46
C ILE A 8 9.53 13.89 -3.57
N ASP A 9 10.53 14.67 -3.16
CA ASP A 9 10.47 16.14 -3.19
C ASP A 9 10.27 16.67 -4.61
N ALA A 10 11.01 16.14 -5.59
CA ALA A 10 10.83 16.49 -7.00
C ALA A 10 9.42 16.14 -7.51
N SER A 11 8.92 14.95 -7.17
CA SER A 11 7.61 14.48 -7.61
C SER A 11 6.47 15.33 -7.04
N LYS A 12 6.62 15.88 -5.82
CA LYS A 12 5.61 16.78 -5.23
C LYS A 12 5.45 18.06 -6.04
N VAL A 13 6.56 18.62 -6.50
CA VAL A 13 6.57 19.84 -7.32
C VAL A 13 5.83 19.64 -8.64
N GLU A 14 5.94 18.44 -9.23
CA GLU A 14 5.27 18.11 -10.49
C GLU A 14 3.79 17.74 -10.33
N SER A 15 3.44 17.06 -9.23
CA SER A 15 2.14 16.40 -9.09
C SER A 15 1.10 17.23 -8.34
N PHE A 16 1.51 18.23 -7.56
CA PHE A 16 0.62 19.02 -6.72
C PHE A 16 0.63 20.50 -7.08
N THR A 17 -0.55 21.14 -6.99
CA THR A 17 -0.68 22.60 -7.16
C THR A 17 -0.07 23.38 -6.01
N ASP A 18 -0.05 22.81 -4.81
CA ASP A 18 0.62 23.33 -3.62
C ASP A 18 1.49 22.22 -2.98
N PRO A 19 2.75 22.06 -3.45
CA PRO A 19 3.65 20.99 -2.99
C PRO A 19 3.92 21.01 -1.48
N SER A 20 3.76 22.17 -0.83
CA SER A 20 4.01 22.34 0.61
C SER A 20 2.98 21.63 1.49
N LYS A 21 1.80 21.32 0.94
CA LYS A 21 0.72 20.63 1.65
C LYS A 21 0.73 19.12 1.44
N ALA A 22 1.46 18.62 0.44
CA ALA A 22 1.55 17.19 0.16
C ALA A 22 2.50 16.52 1.15
N SER A 23 2.06 15.44 1.79
CA SER A 23 2.92 14.66 2.67
C SER A 23 3.87 13.74 1.87
N ASP A 24 4.99 13.34 2.47
CA ASP A 24 5.91 12.37 1.85
C ASP A 24 5.21 11.04 1.59
N THR A 25 4.39 10.59 2.56
CA THR A 25 3.60 9.36 2.47
C THR A 25 2.62 9.40 1.30
N GLU A 26 1.90 10.50 1.12
CA GLU A 26 0.96 10.67 0.01
C GLU A 26 1.67 10.63 -1.35
N MET A 27 2.80 11.34 -1.47
CA MET A 27 3.57 11.34 -2.70
C MET A 27 4.17 9.96 -2.99
N LEU A 28 4.73 9.28 -1.98
CA LEU A 28 5.24 7.92 -2.13
C LEU A 28 4.14 6.96 -2.55
N GLY A 29 2.93 7.09 -1.98
CA GLY A 29 1.76 6.33 -2.40
C GLY A 29 1.42 6.52 -3.87
N ILE A 30 1.45 7.76 -4.38
CA ILE A 30 1.25 8.05 -5.80
C ILE A 30 2.37 7.45 -6.67
N LEU A 31 3.63 7.49 -6.22
CA LEU A 31 4.75 6.89 -6.96
C LEU A 31 4.60 5.37 -7.07
N VAL A 32 4.23 4.70 -5.99
CA VAL A 32 3.93 3.26 -5.98
C VAL A 32 2.74 2.96 -6.89
N ALA A 33 1.65 3.74 -6.79
CA ALA A 33 0.47 3.55 -7.62
C ALA A 33 0.79 3.73 -9.12
N ARG A 34 1.58 4.73 -9.49
CA ARG A 34 2.05 4.94 -10.87
C ARG A 34 2.94 3.79 -11.36
N HIS A 35 3.85 3.31 -10.52
CA HIS A 35 4.72 2.18 -10.85
C HIS A 35 3.92 0.90 -11.09
N CYS A 36 2.87 0.67 -10.30
CA CYS A 36 1.97 -0.47 -10.41
C CYS A 36 0.83 -0.27 -11.44
N GLU A 37 0.92 0.76 -12.28
CA GLU A 37 -0.10 1.12 -13.28
C GLU A 37 -1.52 1.23 -12.70
N TRP A 38 -1.63 1.69 -11.45
CA TRP A 38 -2.89 1.82 -10.70
C TRP A 38 -3.62 0.49 -10.45
N THR A 39 -2.91 -0.63 -10.54
CA THR A 39 -3.46 -1.96 -10.24
C THR A 39 -3.44 -2.23 -8.74
N GLY A 40 -4.62 -2.28 -8.11
CA GLY A 40 -4.76 -2.45 -6.66
C GLY A 40 -4.03 -3.67 -6.10
N ILE A 41 -4.14 -4.83 -6.77
CA ILE A 41 -3.44 -6.06 -6.38
C ILE A 41 -1.92 -5.89 -6.41
N GLU A 42 -1.36 -5.27 -7.45
CA GLU A 42 0.09 -5.05 -7.55
C GLU A 42 0.59 -4.07 -6.48
N ILE A 43 -0.21 -3.06 -6.13
CA ILE A 43 0.08 -2.16 -4.99
C ILE A 43 0.12 -2.94 -3.67
N LEU A 44 -0.83 -3.86 -3.45
CA LEU A 44 -0.84 -4.70 -2.26
C LEU A 44 0.36 -5.64 -2.21
N LYS A 45 0.78 -6.22 -3.34
CA LYS A 45 2.02 -7.03 -3.42
C LYS A 45 3.26 -6.23 -3.05
N VAL A 46 3.39 -4.98 -3.54
CA VAL A 46 4.50 -4.09 -3.12
C VAL A 46 4.48 -3.84 -1.59
N ALA A 47 3.28 -3.65 -1.01
CA ALA A 47 3.15 -3.47 0.43
C ALA A 47 3.54 -4.73 1.22
N VAL A 48 3.19 -5.93 0.73
CA VAL A 48 3.61 -7.21 1.31
C VAL A 48 5.12 -7.33 1.37
N GLU A 49 5.81 -7.10 0.25
CA GLU A 49 7.29 -7.15 0.18
C GLU A 49 7.92 -6.17 1.19
N ALA A 50 7.42 -4.93 1.24
CA ALA A 50 7.91 -3.92 2.18
C ALA A 50 7.70 -4.33 3.66
N LEU A 51 6.57 -4.98 3.96
CA LEU A 51 6.28 -5.48 5.31
C LEU A 51 7.16 -6.68 5.67
N GLN A 52 7.42 -7.60 4.73
CA GLN A 52 8.31 -8.73 4.93
C GLN A 52 9.75 -8.27 5.22
N ASP A 53 10.27 -7.33 4.42
CA ASP A 53 11.60 -6.73 4.63
C ASP A 53 11.73 -6.01 5.98
N ALA A 54 10.63 -5.43 6.46
CA ALA A 54 10.57 -4.78 7.76
C ALA A 54 10.29 -5.75 8.94
N ASN A 55 10.26 -7.07 8.69
CA ASN A 55 9.95 -8.14 9.66
C ASN A 55 8.51 -8.12 10.21
N PHE A 56 7.57 -7.51 9.51
CA PHE A 56 6.13 -7.55 9.83
C PHE A 56 5.43 -8.74 9.15
N HIS A 57 5.97 -9.95 9.31
CA HIS A 57 5.50 -11.15 8.61
C HIS A 57 4.01 -11.46 8.85
N THR A 58 3.51 -11.26 10.07
CA THR A 58 2.08 -11.49 10.35
C THR A 58 1.17 -10.56 9.56
N MET A 59 1.59 -9.30 9.38
CA MET A 59 0.82 -8.32 8.61
C MET A 59 0.91 -8.61 7.11
N ALA A 60 2.10 -8.99 6.63
CA ALA A 60 2.30 -9.44 5.26
C ALA A 60 1.39 -10.64 4.92
N CYS A 61 1.39 -11.68 5.77
CA CYS A 61 0.56 -12.87 5.62
C CYS A 61 -0.93 -12.53 5.53
N ALA A 62 -1.43 -11.63 6.38
CA ALA A 62 -2.83 -11.22 6.36
C ALA A 62 -3.22 -10.50 5.05
N ILE A 63 -2.31 -9.73 4.46
CA ILE A 63 -2.54 -9.06 3.17
C ILE A 63 -2.46 -10.08 2.02
N GLU A 64 -1.51 -11.02 2.06
CA GLU A 64 -1.41 -12.11 1.07
C GLU A 64 -2.68 -12.95 1.01
N GLU A 65 -3.21 -13.38 2.17
CA GLU A 65 -4.50 -14.09 2.25
C GLU A 65 -5.66 -13.25 1.67
N GLY A 66 -5.64 -11.93 1.92
CA GLY A 66 -6.60 -10.99 1.34
C GLY A 66 -6.51 -10.92 -0.19
N ILE A 67 -5.30 -10.89 -0.75
CA ILE A 67 -5.05 -10.92 -2.20
C ILE A 67 -5.62 -12.21 -2.81
N GLU A 68 -5.28 -13.37 -2.24
CA GLU A 68 -5.77 -14.67 -2.72
C GLU A 68 -7.31 -14.73 -2.70
N SER A 69 -7.93 -14.17 -1.66
CA SER A 69 -9.39 -14.09 -1.58
C SER A 69 -9.99 -13.24 -2.69
N ILE A 70 -9.37 -12.10 -3.04
CA ILE A 70 -9.87 -11.20 -4.09
C ILE A 70 -9.70 -11.85 -5.47
N GLU A 71 -8.54 -12.47 -5.74
CA GLU A 71 -8.26 -13.12 -7.02
C GLU A 71 -9.19 -14.32 -7.28
N ASN A 72 -9.54 -15.07 -6.24
CA ASN A 72 -10.46 -16.20 -6.33
C ASN A 72 -11.95 -15.77 -6.36
N ASN A 73 -12.29 -14.57 -5.87
CA ASN A 73 -13.66 -14.04 -5.86
C ASN A 73 -13.73 -12.57 -6.35
N PRO A 74 -13.51 -12.32 -7.66
CA PRO A 74 -13.39 -10.97 -8.21
C PRO A 74 -14.67 -10.12 -8.19
N GLN A 75 -15.80 -10.64 -7.69
CA GLN A 75 -17.03 -9.86 -7.49
C GLN A 75 -17.10 -9.15 -6.13
N ASP A 76 -16.13 -9.39 -5.24
CA ASP A 76 -16.10 -8.85 -3.88
C ASP A 76 -14.99 -7.80 -3.72
N ASP A 77 -15.24 -6.59 -4.24
CA ASP A 77 -14.33 -5.43 -4.13
C ASP A 77 -14.11 -4.97 -2.66
N ALA A 78 -14.81 -5.60 -1.72
CA ALA A 78 -14.32 -5.93 -0.39
C ALA A 78 -15.39 -6.84 0.24
N SER A 79 -15.19 -8.16 0.19
CA SER A 79 -16.07 -9.08 0.92
C SER A 79 -16.07 -8.67 2.40
N VAL A 80 -17.20 -8.90 3.07
CA VAL A 80 -17.33 -8.67 4.52
C VAL A 80 -16.23 -9.40 5.29
N GLU A 81 -15.78 -10.56 4.78
CA GLU A 81 -14.69 -11.35 5.35
C GLU A 81 -13.32 -10.66 5.23
N THR A 82 -12.98 -10.07 4.07
CA THR A 82 -11.71 -9.34 3.90
C THR A 82 -11.62 -8.17 4.90
N ARG A 83 -12.72 -7.46 5.13
CA ARG A 83 -12.78 -6.38 6.14
C ARG A 83 -12.60 -6.92 7.56
N GLN A 84 -13.14 -8.10 7.85
CA GLN A 84 -13.03 -8.74 9.16
C GLN A 84 -11.60 -9.22 9.45
N LEU A 85 -10.92 -9.79 8.46
CA LEU A 85 -9.52 -10.21 8.56
C LEU A 85 -8.59 -9.01 8.78
N LEU A 86 -8.76 -7.93 8.00
CA LEU A 86 -8.00 -6.69 8.17
C LEU A 86 -8.24 -6.07 9.55
N GLN A 87 -9.48 -6.04 10.03
CA GLN A 87 -9.80 -5.50 11.35
C GLN A 87 -9.18 -6.34 12.48
N SER A 88 -9.21 -7.67 12.36
CA SER A 88 -8.56 -8.59 13.31
C SER A 88 -7.04 -8.39 13.37
N ALA A 89 -6.39 -8.22 12.20
CA ALA A 89 -4.97 -7.93 12.12
C ALA A 89 -4.62 -6.59 12.78
N LEU A 90 -5.43 -5.55 12.54
CA LEU A 90 -5.27 -4.23 13.17
C LEU A 90 -5.42 -4.28 14.70
N ASP A 91 -6.37 -5.05 15.20
CA ASP A 91 -6.60 -5.18 16.64
C ASP A 91 -5.51 -6.01 17.33
N SER A 92 -4.79 -6.85 16.59
CA SER A 92 -3.64 -7.62 17.09
C SER A 92 -2.35 -6.80 17.20
N LEU A 93 -2.34 -5.56 16.71
CA LEU A 93 -1.19 -4.63 16.73
C LEU A 93 -1.24 -3.61 17.88
N LYS A 94 -2.31 -3.60 18.69
CA LYS A 94 -2.45 -2.77 19.90
C LYS A 94 -2.04 -3.53 21.14
#